data_AF-A0A843G7M1-F1
#
_entry.id   AF-A0A843G7M1-F1
#
_cell.length_a   1.000
_cell.length_b   1.000
_cell.length_c   1.000
_cell.angle_alpha   90.00
_cell.angle_beta   90.00
_cell.angle_gamma   90.00
#
_symmetry.space_group_name_H-M   'P 1'
#
loop_
_entity.id
_entity.type
_entity.pdbx_description
1 polymer ?
#
loop_
_entity_poly.entity_id
_entity_poly.type
_entity_poly.pdbx_seq_one_letter_code
_entity_poly.pdbx_strand_id
1 'polypeptide(L)'
;EDSKLTDNALIVAFSNSGFEVFNAIGIFSILGFMTLTSGIPFNELVTEGTGLAFVVFPKVFNIMGPWSSVIGPLFFLCILFAGLTSLMALLEVASFAISEKFGFSRRKSATVVCIVGFCISSLFTTAAGSYLLGIFDAFLNNFALLFGVFLECIIFGWIYNFDELVEVLNSHSSIQLDPFWKVIIKYILPVCIFVLWAQGVYSTILTGTYTSHMVMLALAIVLVIVPIIFTLLPAKNEDYYKPIEDDSI
;
A
#
# COMPACT_ATOMS: atom_id res chain seq x y z
N GLU A 1 -9.44 24.65 -0.27
CA GLU A 1 -8.58 25.24 0.77
C GLU A 1 -9.09 24.86 2.17
N ASP A 2 -8.32 25.13 3.23
CA ASP A 2 -8.62 24.94 4.68
C ASP A 2 -8.55 23.53 5.28
N SER A 3 -8.12 22.53 4.51
CA SER A 3 -7.87 21.21 5.09
C SER A 3 -6.61 21.22 5.96
N LYS A 4 -6.75 20.81 7.22
CA LYS A 4 -5.65 20.61 8.18
C LYS A 4 -4.83 19.35 7.82
N LEU A 5 -4.07 19.43 6.73
CA LEU A 5 -3.39 18.28 6.13
C LEU A 5 -2.41 17.62 7.10
N THR A 6 -1.58 18.41 7.80
CA THR A 6 -0.60 17.88 8.76
C THR A 6 -1.30 17.13 9.90
N ASP A 7 -2.37 17.73 10.45
CA ASP A 7 -3.13 17.15 11.55
C ASP A 7 -3.79 15.84 11.13
N ASN A 8 -4.46 15.84 9.98
CA ASN A 8 -5.13 14.67 9.42
C ASN A 8 -4.13 13.54 9.10
N ALA A 9 -2.98 13.88 8.50
CA ALA A 9 -1.96 12.90 8.17
C ALA A 9 -1.40 12.21 9.43
N LEU A 10 -1.13 12.98 10.49
CA LEU A 10 -0.66 12.42 11.76
C LEU A 10 -1.74 11.56 12.44
N ILE A 11 -3.00 12.01 12.47
CA ILE A 11 -4.11 11.22 13.03
C ILE A 11 -4.23 9.89 12.29
N VAL A 12 -4.19 9.89 10.96
CA VAL A 12 -4.27 8.68 10.15
C VAL A 12 -3.09 7.76 10.42
N ALA A 13 -1.85 8.28 10.41
CA ALA A 13 -0.64 7.49 10.63
C ALA A 13 -0.60 6.84 12.03
N PHE A 14 -0.91 7.61 13.08
CA PHE A 14 -0.95 7.10 14.46
C PHE A 14 -2.12 6.14 14.68
N SER A 15 -3.28 6.41 14.08
CA SER A 15 -4.45 5.53 14.20
C SER A 15 -4.20 4.19 13.50
N ASN A 16 -3.61 4.20 12.30
CA ASN A 16 -3.23 2.96 11.60
C ASN A 16 -2.22 2.14 12.42
N SER A 17 -1.11 2.77 12.82
CA SER A 17 -0.04 2.08 13.57
C SER A 17 -0.53 1.60 14.94
N GLY A 18 -1.34 2.40 15.63
CA GLY A 18 -1.93 2.04 16.92
C GLY A 18 -2.88 0.85 16.82
N PHE A 19 -3.70 0.80 15.76
CA PHE A 19 -4.58 -0.33 15.49
C PHE A 19 -3.80 -1.61 15.16
N GLU A 20 -2.72 -1.51 14.38
CA GLU A 20 -1.83 -2.64 14.07
C GLU A 20 -1.17 -3.22 15.33
N VAL A 21 -0.64 -2.36 16.21
CA VAL A 21 -0.03 -2.80 17.49
C VAL A 21 -1.07 -3.45 18.40
N PHE A 22 -2.26 -2.88 18.50
CA PHE A 22 -3.36 -3.46 19.28
C PHE A 22 -3.75 -4.85 18.76
N ASN A 23 -3.89 -5.00 17.44
CA ASN A 23 -4.17 -6.28 16.82
C ASN A 23 -3.04 -7.27 17.07
N ALA A 24 -1.77 -6.86 16.94
CA ALA A 24 -0.63 -7.73 17.17
C ALA A 24 -0.68 -8.36 18.58
N ILE A 25 -0.99 -7.58 19.62
CA ILE A 25 -1.15 -8.11 20.99
C ILE A 25 -2.20 -9.22 21.03
N GLY A 26 -3.37 -9.01 20.40
CA GLY A 26 -4.44 -10.01 20.33
C GLY A 26 -4.04 -11.27 19.57
N ILE A 27 -3.45 -11.11 18.38
CA ILE A 27 -3.00 -12.22 17.53
C ILE A 27 -1.96 -13.05 18.27
N PHE A 28 -0.89 -12.44 18.77
CA PHE A 28 0.19 -13.16 19.47
C PHE A 28 -0.30 -13.83 20.76
N SER A 29 -1.26 -13.23 21.48
CA SER A 29 -1.88 -13.85 22.66
C SER A 29 -2.62 -15.15 22.31
N ILE A 30 -3.39 -15.14 21.22
CA ILE A 30 -4.14 -16.29 20.73
C ILE A 30 -3.20 -17.39 20.21
N LEU A 31 -2.17 -17.02 19.44
CA LEU A 31 -1.18 -17.99 18.94
C LEU A 31 -0.39 -18.63 20.09
N GLY A 32 -0.02 -17.86 21.11
CA GLY A 32 0.60 -18.37 22.33
C GLY A 32 -0.30 -19.36 23.08
N PHE A 33 -1.57 -19.01 23.27
CA PHE A 33 -2.55 -19.92 23.87
C PHE A 33 -2.72 -21.22 23.06
N MET A 34 -2.78 -21.12 21.73
CA MET A 34 -2.91 -22.29 20.86
C MET A 34 -1.68 -23.21 20.94
N THR A 35 -0.48 -22.63 21.08
CA THR A 35 0.76 -23.40 21.31
C THR A 35 0.66 -24.24 22.57
N LEU A 36 0.18 -23.65 23.68
CA LEU A 36 0.07 -24.32 24.98
C LEU A 36 -1.02 -25.40 25.01
N THR A 37 -2.14 -25.19 24.31
CA THR A 37 -3.31 -26.09 24.39
C THR A 37 -3.33 -27.18 23.33
N SER A 38 -2.83 -26.88 22.12
CA SER A 38 -2.86 -27.82 20.99
C SER A 38 -1.52 -28.54 20.77
N GLY A 39 -0.47 -28.14 21.50
CA GLY A 39 0.88 -28.71 21.37
C GLY A 39 1.55 -28.42 20.03
N ILE A 40 0.99 -27.54 19.21
CA ILE A 40 1.57 -27.12 17.93
C ILE A 40 2.68 -26.11 18.22
N PRO A 41 3.91 -26.32 17.75
CA PRO A 41 5.01 -25.38 17.96
C PRO A 41 4.69 -23.96 17.49
N PHE A 42 5.10 -22.96 18.26
CA PHE A 42 4.83 -21.55 17.96
C PHE A 42 5.32 -21.13 16.57
N ASN A 43 6.49 -21.62 16.15
CA ASN A 43 7.09 -21.36 14.83
C ASN A 43 6.28 -21.94 13.65
N GLU A 44 5.41 -22.93 13.88
CA GLU A 44 4.49 -23.43 12.84
C GLU A 44 3.22 -22.58 12.73
N LEU A 45 2.92 -21.79 13.77
CA LEU A 45 1.73 -20.95 13.86
C LEU A 45 1.99 -19.51 13.40
N VAL A 46 3.22 -19.02 13.57
CA VAL A 46 3.65 -17.73 13.06
C VAL A 46 3.94 -17.86 11.56
N THR A 47 2.88 -17.84 10.78
CA THR A 47 2.94 -17.62 9.34
C THR A 47 2.61 -16.16 9.04
N GLU A 48 2.99 -15.67 7.87
CA GLU A 48 2.71 -14.30 7.43
C GLU A 48 1.57 -14.28 6.39
N GLY A 49 0.97 -13.10 6.23
CA GLY A 49 -0.01 -12.83 5.19
C GLY A 49 -1.21 -13.79 5.17
N THR A 50 -1.48 -14.38 4.01
CA THR A 50 -2.66 -15.23 3.79
C THR A 50 -2.62 -16.55 4.54
N GLY A 51 -1.42 -17.08 4.84
CA GLY A 51 -1.27 -18.28 5.65
C GLY A 51 -1.82 -18.10 7.06
N LEU A 52 -1.53 -16.95 7.66
CA LEU A 52 -2.02 -16.63 8.99
C LEU A 52 -3.55 -16.53 8.99
N ALA A 53 -4.09 -15.69 8.10
CA ALA A 53 -5.52 -15.40 8.00
C ALA A 53 -6.38 -16.62 7.64
N PHE A 54 -5.94 -17.45 6.68
CA PHE A 54 -6.77 -18.49 6.07
C PHE A 54 -6.37 -19.93 6.43
N VAL A 55 -5.28 -20.13 7.16
CA VAL A 55 -4.88 -21.46 7.65
C VAL A 55 -4.82 -21.50 9.18
N VAL A 56 -4.14 -20.52 9.79
CA VAL A 56 -3.92 -20.52 11.24
C VAL A 56 -5.17 -20.09 12.01
N PHE A 57 -5.82 -19.00 11.62
CA PHE A 57 -7.05 -18.54 12.29
C PHE A 57 -8.22 -19.53 12.23
N PRO A 58 -8.48 -20.24 11.12
CA PRO A 58 -9.46 -21.33 11.13
C PRO A 58 -9.15 -22.43 12.16
N LYS A 59 -7.87 -22.79 12.36
CA LYS A 59 -7.47 -23.74 13.41
C LYS A 59 -7.76 -23.17 14.81
N VAL A 60 -7.45 -21.89 15.03
CA VAL A 60 -7.79 -21.18 16.27
C VAL A 60 -9.30 -21.27 16.53
N PHE A 61 -10.14 -20.94 15.54
CA PHE A 61 -11.59 -20.93 15.72
C PHE A 61 -12.12 -22.32 16.04
N ASN A 62 -11.59 -23.39 15.43
CA ASN A 62 -12.00 -24.76 15.77
C ASN A 62 -11.77 -25.12 17.25
N ILE A 63 -10.76 -24.54 17.89
CA ILE A 63 -10.46 -24.76 19.32
C ILE A 63 -11.36 -23.93 20.23
N MET A 64 -11.89 -22.79 19.76
CA MET A 64 -12.78 -21.92 20.51
C MET A 64 -14.17 -22.52 20.78
N GLY A 65 -14.49 -23.68 20.19
CA GLY A 65 -15.73 -24.40 20.44
C GLY A 65 -16.96 -23.62 19.95
N PRO A 66 -18.04 -23.47 20.74
CA PRO A 66 -19.29 -22.85 20.29
C PRO A 66 -19.17 -21.39 19.83
N TRP A 67 -18.19 -20.65 20.35
CA TRP A 67 -17.96 -19.24 20.00
C TRP A 67 -17.42 -19.04 18.58
N SER A 68 -16.85 -20.09 17.99
CA SER A 68 -16.30 -20.08 16.62
C SER A 68 -17.32 -19.68 15.56
N SER A 69 -18.58 -20.11 15.73
CA SER A 69 -19.69 -19.80 14.83
C SER A 69 -20.03 -18.31 14.76
N VAL A 70 -19.61 -17.52 15.75
CA VAL A 70 -19.83 -16.07 15.80
C VAL A 70 -18.53 -15.33 15.44
N ILE A 71 -17.42 -15.69 16.08
CA ILE A 71 -16.14 -14.96 15.93
C ILE A 71 -15.52 -15.20 14.55
N GLY A 72 -15.60 -16.42 14.01
CA GLY A 72 -15.03 -16.75 12.70
C GLY A 72 -15.61 -15.91 11.56
N PRO A 73 -16.94 -15.86 11.37
CA PRO A 73 -17.56 -15.00 10.36
C PRO A 73 -17.26 -13.52 10.56
N LEU A 74 -17.27 -13.01 11.81
CA LEU A 74 -16.95 -11.60 12.11
C LEU A 74 -15.50 -11.27 11.75
N PHE A 75 -14.56 -12.18 11.99
CA PHE A 75 -13.16 -12.01 11.63
C PHE A 75 -12.98 -11.88 10.11
N PHE A 76 -13.57 -12.78 9.32
CA PHE A 76 -13.49 -12.69 7.87
C PHE A 76 -14.24 -11.48 7.30
N LEU A 77 -15.35 -11.08 7.93
CA LEU A 77 -16.05 -9.85 7.58
C LEU A 77 -15.19 -8.61 7.86
N CYS A 78 -14.44 -8.60 8.96
CA CYS A 78 -13.49 -7.54 9.29
C CYS A 78 -12.37 -7.45 8.26
N ILE A 79 -11.73 -8.57 7.89
CA ILE A 79 -10.70 -8.60 6.84
C ILE A 79 -11.27 -8.16 5.49
N LEU A 80 -12.49 -8.57 5.16
CA LEU A 80 -13.17 -8.15 3.92
C LEU A 80 -13.34 -6.63 3.88
N PHE A 81 -13.86 -6.02 4.94
CA PHE A 81 -14.03 -4.57 4.99
C PHE A 81 -12.69 -3.83 4.99
N ALA A 82 -11.69 -4.33 5.72
CA ALA A 82 -10.34 -3.75 5.72
C ALA A 82 -9.73 -3.75 4.30
N GLY A 83 -9.84 -4.87 3.57
CA GLY A 83 -9.37 -4.94 2.19
C GLY A 83 -10.18 -4.06 1.23
N LEU A 84 -11.50 -3.98 1.42
CA LEU A 84 -12.39 -3.20 0.56
C LEU A 84 -12.12 -1.69 0.70
N THR A 85 -11.95 -1.18 1.93
CA THR A 85 -11.69 0.25 2.15
C THR A 85 -10.33 0.66 1.58
N SER A 86 -9.29 -0.16 1.75
CA SER A 86 -7.97 0.07 1.13
C SER A 86 -8.04 0.03 -0.40
N LEU A 87 -8.78 -0.93 -0.98
CA LEU A 87 -8.97 -1.03 -2.43
C LEU A 87 -9.67 0.23 -2.99
N MET A 88 -10.71 0.72 -2.31
CA MET A 88 -11.44 1.93 -2.72
C MET A 88 -10.53 3.17 -2.77
N ALA A 89 -9.61 3.32 -1.81
CA ALA A 89 -8.64 4.42 -1.82
C ALA A 89 -7.71 4.35 -3.05
N LEU A 90 -7.19 3.16 -3.39
CA LEU A 90 -6.35 2.98 -4.57
C LEU A 90 -7.11 3.20 -5.89
N LEU A 91 -8.36 2.72 -5.96
CA LEU A 91 -9.22 2.92 -7.13
C LEU A 91 -9.53 4.41 -7.36
N GLU A 92 -9.75 5.19 -6.31
CA GLU A 92 -10.01 6.63 -6.43
C GLU A 92 -8.80 7.35 -7.02
N VAL A 93 -7.59 7.09 -6.52
CA VAL A 93 -6.35 7.72 -7.03
C VAL A 93 -6.13 7.38 -8.51
N ALA A 94 -6.27 6.10 -8.89
CA ALA A 94 -6.13 5.68 -10.28
C ALA A 94 -7.22 6.28 -11.18
N SER A 95 -8.46 6.33 -10.71
CA SER A 95 -9.58 6.89 -11.47
C SER A 95 -9.46 8.39 -11.65
N PHE A 96 -8.99 9.11 -10.62
CA PHE A 96 -8.71 10.54 -10.68
C PHE A 96 -7.61 10.82 -11.71
N ALA A 97 -6.49 10.11 -11.68
CA ALA A 97 -5.40 10.29 -12.64
C ALA A 97 -5.87 10.09 -14.10
N ILE A 98 -6.74 9.10 -14.35
CA ILE A 98 -7.33 8.87 -15.69
C ILE A 98 -8.33 9.98 -16.06
N SER A 99 -9.16 10.40 -15.11
CA SER A 99 -10.13 11.49 -15.28
C SER A 99 -9.43 12.77 -15.72
N GLU A 100 -8.44 13.20 -14.94
CA GLU A 100 -7.67 14.41 -15.19
C GLU A 100 -6.98 14.38 -16.54
N LYS A 101 -6.35 13.25 -16.88
CA LYS A 101 -5.55 13.16 -18.10
C LYS A 101 -6.36 13.07 -19.39
N PHE A 102 -7.48 12.35 -19.36
CA PHE A 102 -8.27 12.06 -20.56
C PHE A 102 -9.58 12.86 -20.65
N GLY A 103 -9.91 13.69 -19.66
CA GLY A 103 -11.16 14.45 -19.60
C GLY A 103 -12.39 13.55 -19.49
N PHE A 104 -12.23 12.34 -18.95
CA PHE A 104 -13.33 11.41 -18.76
C PHE A 104 -14.14 11.79 -17.54
N SER A 105 -15.45 11.52 -17.54
CA SER A 105 -16.24 11.67 -16.32
C SER A 105 -15.76 10.69 -15.24
N ARG A 106 -15.85 11.09 -13.97
CA ARG A 106 -15.44 10.25 -12.81
C ARG A 106 -16.00 8.82 -12.88
N ARG A 107 -17.28 8.68 -13.26
CA ARG A 107 -17.94 7.37 -13.43
C ARG A 107 -17.27 6.54 -14.54
N LYS A 108 -16.95 7.16 -15.67
CA LYS A 108 -16.29 6.47 -16.79
C LYS A 108 -14.88 6.03 -16.40
N SER A 109 -14.10 6.91 -15.77
CA SER A 109 -12.75 6.58 -15.29
C SER A 109 -12.76 5.42 -14.30
N ALA A 110 -13.62 5.49 -13.27
CA ALA A 110 -13.78 4.40 -12.30
C ALA A 110 -14.18 3.08 -12.96
N THR A 111 -15.13 3.11 -13.90
CA THR A 111 -15.56 1.90 -14.62
C THR A 111 -14.41 1.28 -15.40
N VAL A 112 -13.60 2.08 -16.08
CA VAL A 112 -12.43 1.59 -16.84
C VAL A 112 -11.40 0.97 -15.91
N VAL A 113 -11.03 1.66 -14.82
CA VAL A 113 -10.08 1.13 -13.83
C VAL A 113 -10.58 -0.19 -13.25
N CYS A 114 -11.85 -0.27 -12.86
CA CYS A 114 -12.43 -1.49 -12.30
C CYS A 114 -12.45 -2.65 -13.30
N ILE A 115 -12.79 -2.41 -14.58
CA ILE A 115 -12.78 -3.46 -15.62
C ILE A 115 -11.36 -3.97 -15.85
N VAL A 116 -10.39 -3.07 -15.99
CA VAL A 116 -8.98 -3.45 -16.17
C VAL A 116 -8.46 -4.21 -14.95
N GLY A 117 -8.74 -3.71 -13.75
CA GLY A 117 -8.40 -4.37 -12.48
C GLY A 117 -9.03 -5.75 -12.34
N PHE A 118 -10.31 -5.93 -12.72
CA PHE A 118 -10.99 -7.21 -12.76
C PHE A 118 -10.32 -8.20 -13.72
N CYS A 119 -9.99 -7.76 -14.95
CA CYS A 119 -9.30 -8.60 -15.92
C CYS A 119 -7.93 -9.06 -15.40
N ILE A 120 -7.13 -8.17 -14.81
CA ILE A 120 -5.81 -8.52 -14.26
C ILE A 120 -5.95 -9.44 -13.04
N SER A 121 -6.81 -9.09 -12.08
CA SER A 121 -7.00 -9.86 -10.85
C SER A 121 -7.61 -11.25 -11.09
N SER A 122 -8.32 -11.46 -12.21
CA SER A 122 -8.82 -12.78 -12.60
C SER A 122 -7.69 -13.82 -12.78
N LEU A 123 -6.45 -13.40 -13.03
CA LEU A 123 -5.29 -14.29 -13.05
C LEU A 123 -5.04 -14.96 -11.69
N PHE A 124 -5.36 -14.26 -10.59
CA PHE A 124 -5.18 -14.76 -9.22
C PHE A 124 -6.25 -15.76 -8.79
N THR A 125 -7.31 -15.97 -9.59
CA THR A 125 -8.34 -16.97 -9.29
C THR A 125 -8.07 -18.33 -9.95
N THR A 126 -6.97 -18.44 -10.70
CA THR A 126 -6.53 -19.70 -11.33
C THR A 126 -5.86 -20.64 -10.33
N ALA A 127 -5.59 -21.89 -10.73
CA ALA A 127 -4.89 -22.86 -9.88
C ALA A 127 -3.47 -22.42 -9.46
N ALA A 128 -2.84 -21.52 -10.22
CA ALA A 128 -1.55 -20.91 -9.88
C ALA A 128 -1.70 -19.59 -9.11
N GLY A 129 -2.92 -19.23 -8.71
CA GLY A 129 -3.27 -17.92 -8.18
C GLY A 129 -2.52 -17.53 -6.91
N SER A 130 -2.43 -18.43 -5.93
CA SER A 130 -1.68 -18.18 -4.68
C SER A 130 -0.18 -17.99 -4.92
N TYR A 131 0.38 -18.76 -5.87
CA TYR A 131 1.78 -18.63 -6.26
C TYR A 131 2.05 -17.30 -6.97
N LEU A 132 1.20 -16.92 -7.93
CA LEU A 132 1.30 -15.63 -8.62
C LEU A 132 1.10 -14.46 -7.66
N LEU A 133 0.12 -14.55 -6.76
CA LEU A 133 -0.12 -13.53 -5.74
C LEU A 133 1.11 -13.32 -4.86
N GLY A 134 1.79 -14.40 -4.45
CA GLY A 134 3.04 -14.28 -3.68
C GLY A 134 4.15 -13.57 -4.44
N ILE A 135 4.29 -13.79 -5.76
CA ILE A 135 5.28 -13.08 -6.58
C ILE A 135 4.94 -11.59 -6.70
N PHE A 136 3.66 -11.27 -6.95
CA PHE A 136 3.20 -9.88 -7.04
C PHE A 136 3.36 -9.14 -5.71
N ASP A 137 3.00 -9.77 -4.60
CA ASP A 137 3.13 -9.21 -3.25
C ASP A 137 4.61 -8.94 -2.91
N ALA A 138 5.49 -9.91 -3.17
CA ALA A 138 6.93 -9.73 -2.99
C ALA A 138 7.48 -8.60 -3.87
N PHE A 139 7.06 -8.51 -5.14
CA PHE A 139 7.47 -7.42 -6.03
C PHE A 139 7.00 -6.05 -5.53
N LEU A 140 5.74 -5.93 -5.11
CA LEU A 140 5.18 -4.67 -4.64
C LEU A 140 5.87 -4.19 -3.36
N ASN A 141 5.99 -5.06 -2.35
CA ASN A 141 6.53 -4.70 -1.05
C ASN A 141 8.06 -4.53 -1.04
N ASN A 142 8.80 -5.41 -1.73
CA ASN A 142 10.27 -5.38 -1.69
C ASN A 142 10.89 -4.52 -2.79
N PHE A 143 10.13 -4.16 -3.84
CA PHE A 143 10.64 -3.38 -4.96
C PHE A 143 9.80 -2.14 -5.24
N ALA A 144 8.56 -2.29 -5.70
CA ALA A 144 7.82 -1.20 -6.33
C ALA A 144 7.49 -0.06 -5.36
N LEU A 145 6.97 -0.39 -4.16
CA LEU A 145 6.58 0.60 -3.15
C LEU A 145 7.81 1.36 -2.63
N LEU A 146 8.86 0.63 -2.23
CA LEU A 146 10.10 1.24 -1.73
C LEU A 146 10.79 2.11 -2.79
N PHE A 147 10.80 1.66 -4.05
CA PHE A 147 11.34 2.46 -5.16
C PHE A 147 10.52 3.73 -5.40
N GLY A 148 9.18 3.63 -5.35
CA GLY A 148 8.29 4.80 -5.46
C GLY A 148 8.55 5.83 -4.36
N VAL A 149 8.56 5.38 -3.09
CA VAL A 149 8.85 6.25 -1.94
C VAL A 149 10.24 6.87 -2.03
N PHE A 150 11.24 6.12 -2.52
CA PHE A 150 12.58 6.65 -2.74
C PHE A 150 12.56 7.80 -3.77
N LEU A 151 11.87 7.62 -4.91
CA LEU A 151 11.72 8.68 -5.90
C LEU A 151 10.98 9.90 -5.36
N GLU A 152 9.91 9.70 -4.58
CA GLU A 152 9.20 10.79 -3.89
C GLU A 152 10.13 11.55 -2.95
N CYS A 153 10.98 10.87 -2.19
CA CYS A 153 12.00 11.52 -1.35
C CYS A 153 12.97 12.35 -2.19
N ILE A 154 13.44 11.85 -3.34
CA ILE A 154 14.32 12.61 -4.24
C ILE A 154 13.61 13.88 -4.74
N ILE A 155 12.35 13.75 -5.14
CA ILE A 155 11.55 14.87 -5.65
C ILE A 155 11.37 15.93 -4.55
N PHE A 156 10.84 15.56 -3.38
CA PHE A 156 10.54 16.53 -2.32
C PHE A 156 11.79 17.03 -1.59
N GLY A 157 12.87 16.25 -1.52
CA GLY A 157 14.08 16.64 -0.79
C GLY A 157 15.04 17.55 -1.58
N TRP A 158 15.04 17.44 -2.92
CA TRP A 158 16.05 18.09 -3.76
C TRP A 158 15.52 18.79 -5.02
N ILE A 159 14.40 18.36 -5.59
CA ILE A 159 13.87 18.95 -6.82
C ILE A 159 12.83 20.02 -6.51
N TYR A 160 11.90 19.71 -5.60
CA TYR A 160 10.81 20.60 -5.20
C TYR A 160 11.24 21.55 -4.08
N ASN A 161 10.64 22.74 -4.03
CA ASN A 161 10.88 23.71 -2.98
C ASN A 161 10.13 23.31 -1.69
N PHE A 162 10.77 22.46 -0.88
CA PHE A 162 10.16 21.95 0.36
C PHE A 162 9.80 23.06 1.37
N ASP A 163 10.54 24.18 1.37
CA ASP A 163 10.31 25.27 2.33
C ASP A 163 8.96 25.97 2.07
N GLU A 164 8.64 26.20 0.79
CA GLU A 164 7.36 26.77 0.36
C GLU A 164 6.19 25.84 0.68
N LEU A 165 6.36 24.53 0.49
CA LEU A 165 5.35 23.54 0.87
C LEU A 165 5.08 23.55 2.37
N VAL A 166 6.14 23.60 3.19
CA VAL A 166 6.01 23.62 4.65
C VAL A 166 5.28 24.88 5.12
N GLU A 167 5.54 26.03 4.51
CA GLU A 167 4.85 27.28 4.84
C GLU A 167 3.33 27.16 4.58
N VAL A 168 2.95 26.63 3.42
CA VAL A 168 1.54 26.37 3.09
C VAL A 168 0.91 25.33 4.03
N LEU A 169 1.62 24.25 4.38
CA LEU A 169 1.09 23.24 5.30
C LEU A 169 0.90 23.80 6.72
N ASN A 170 1.80 24.66 7.18
CA ASN A 170 1.78 25.27 8.50
C ASN A 170 0.75 26.41 8.61
N SER A 171 0.40 27.09 7.52
CA SER A 171 -0.61 28.16 7.54
C SER A 171 -2.02 27.64 7.82
N HIS A 172 -2.33 26.41 7.39
CA HIS A 172 -3.66 25.81 7.54
C HIS A 172 -3.78 24.74 8.63
N SER A 173 -2.66 24.26 9.20
CA SER A 173 -2.65 23.16 10.20
C SER A 173 -2.37 23.64 11.62
N SER A 174 -2.88 22.93 12.63
CA SER A 174 -2.58 23.26 14.03
C SER A 174 -1.26 22.67 14.51
N ILE A 175 -0.85 21.54 13.97
CA ILE A 175 0.47 20.94 14.18
C ILE A 175 1.42 21.49 13.13
N GLN A 176 2.49 22.14 13.59
CA GLN A 176 3.50 22.72 12.72
C GLN A 176 4.63 21.74 12.41
N LEU A 177 5.09 21.77 11.17
CA LEU A 177 6.25 21.02 10.70
C LEU A 177 7.52 21.83 11.00
N ASP A 178 8.31 21.32 11.93
CA ASP A 178 9.63 21.87 12.24
C ASP A 178 10.66 21.54 11.14
N PRO A 179 11.77 22.31 11.02
CA PRO A 179 12.85 22.05 10.06
C PRO A 179 13.47 20.64 10.16
N PHE A 180 13.26 19.95 11.28
CA PHE A 180 13.66 18.55 11.46
C PHE A 180 13.02 17.61 10.42
N TRP A 181 11.77 17.85 10.03
CA TRP A 181 11.08 17.07 8.99
C TRP A 181 11.78 17.15 7.64
N LYS A 182 12.34 18.31 7.31
CA LYS A 182 13.15 18.49 6.10
C LYS A 182 14.40 17.62 6.12
N VAL A 183 15.09 17.55 7.26
CA VAL A 183 16.27 16.68 7.42
C VAL A 183 15.88 15.21 7.29
N ILE A 184 14.74 14.81 7.84
CA ILE A 184 14.22 13.45 7.70
C ILE A 184 13.98 13.11 6.23
N ILE A 185 13.17 13.89 5.52
CA ILE A 185 12.76 13.60 4.13
C ILE A 185 13.95 13.70 3.17
N LYS A 186 14.85 14.67 3.40
CA LYS A 186 15.99 14.90 2.53
C LYS A 186 17.16 13.94 2.76
N TYR A 187 17.37 13.43 3.96
CA TYR A 187 18.57 12.65 4.25
C TYR A 187 18.28 11.30 4.89
N ILE A 188 17.52 11.29 5.99
CA ILE A 188 17.35 10.07 6.80
C ILE A 188 16.49 9.04 6.06
N LEU A 189 15.31 9.45 5.62
CA LEU A 189 14.32 8.61 4.96
C LEU A 189 14.86 7.98 3.65
N PRO A 190 15.44 8.73 2.70
CA PRO A 190 15.95 8.15 1.46
C PRO A 190 17.08 7.14 1.69
N VAL A 191 17.95 7.36 2.69
CA VAL A 191 18.99 6.39 3.04
C VAL A 191 18.37 5.12 3.62
N CYS A 192 17.45 5.24 4.57
CA CYS A 192 16.76 4.09 5.16
C CYS A 192 16.00 3.27 4.09
N ILE A 193 15.22 3.93 3.24
CA ILE A 193 14.45 3.28 2.17
C ILE A 193 15.37 2.63 1.15
N PHE A 194 16.49 3.27 0.78
CA PHE A 194 17.46 2.68 -0.14
C PHE A 194 18.09 1.41 0.42
N VAL A 195 18.46 1.39 1.71
CA VAL A 195 19.01 0.18 2.36
C VAL A 195 17.97 -0.94 2.37
N LEU A 196 16.73 -0.65 2.75
CA LEU A 196 15.64 -1.64 2.75
C LEU A 196 15.36 -2.17 1.34
N TRP A 197 15.33 -1.29 0.35
CA TRP A 197 15.13 -1.68 -1.05
C TRP A 197 16.27 -2.55 -1.56
N ALA A 198 17.53 -2.19 -1.29
CA ALA A 198 18.70 -2.98 -1.68
C ALA A 198 18.69 -4.37 -1.03
N GLN A 199 18.31 -4.47 0.24
CA GLN A 199 18.13 -5.74 0.94
C GLN A 199 16.99 -6.58 0.35
N GLY A 200 15.85 -5.96 0.06
CA GLY A 200 14.70 -6.60 -0.59
C GLY A 200 15.05 -7.18 -1.95
N VAL A 201 15.72 -6.38 -2.79
CA VAL A 201 16.24 -6.81 -4.10
C VAL A 201 17.23 -7.96 -3.96
N TYR A 202 18.20 -7.85 -3.06
CA TYR A 202 19.21 -8.88 -2.84
C TYR A 202 18.59 -10.21 -2.38
N SER A 203 17.69 -10.17 -1.39
CA SER A 203 16.97 -11.35 -0.90
C SER A 203 16.16 -12.01 -2.02
N THR A 204 15.46 -11.20 -2.80
CA THR A 204 14.63 -11.66 -3.91
C THR A 204 15.46 -12.36 -4.98
N ILE A 205 16.62 -11.81 -5.36
CA ILE A 205 17.54 -12.39 -6.35
C ILE A 205 18.09 -13.76 -5.91
N LEU A 206 18.38 -13.93 -4.62
CA LEU A 206 18.96 -15.18 -4.12
C LEU A 206 17.95 -16.30 -3.90
N THR A 207 16.72 -15.95 -3.54
CA THR A 207 15.69 -16.93 -3.12
C THR A 207 14.70 -17.27 -4.23
N GLY A 208 14.63 -16.46 -5.28
CA GLY A 208 13.68 -16.64 -6.36
C GLY A 208 13.97 -17.84 -7.26
N THR A 209 12.90 -18.43 -7.79
CA THR A 209 12.98 -19.37 -8.90
C THR A 209 13.14 -18.61 -10.22
N TYR A 210 13.64 -19.27 -11.28
CA TYR A 210 13.71 -18.68 -12.63
C TYR A 210 12.39 -18.07 -13.08
N THR A 211 11.27 -18.77 -12.86
CA THR A 211 9.93 -18.27 -13.20
C THR A 211 9.57 -17.00 -12.43
N SER A 212 9.88 -16.95 -11.13
CA SER A 212 9.60 -15.76 -10.31
C SER A 212 10.40 -14.54 -10.79
N HIS A 213 11.67 -14.70 -11.15
CA HIS A 213 12.50 -13.61 -11.68
C HIS A 213 11.99 -13.09 -13.02
N MET A 214 11.52 -13.97 -13.91
CA MET A 214 10.94 -13.55 -15.19
C MET A 214 9.67 -12.73 -15.00
N VAL A 215 8.79 -13.14 -14.08
CA VAL A 215 7.56 -12.38 -13.76
C VAL A 215 7.92 -11.04 -13.13
N MET A 216 8.84 -11.00 -12.17
CA MET A 216 9.28 -9.75 -11.53
C MET A 216 9.93 -8.78 -12.52
N LEU A 217 10.73 -9.28 -13.46
CA LEU A 217 11.31 -8.46 -14.51
C LEU A 217 10.21 -7.87 -15.41
N ALA A 218 9.21 -8.66 -15.80
CA ALA A 218 8.08 -8.17 -16.56
C ALA A 218 7.31 -7.07 -15.79
N LEU A 219 7.09 -7.25 -14.49
CA LEU A 219 6.46 -6.24 -13.64
C LEU A 219 7.30 -4.97 -13.50
N ALA A 220 8.63 -5.08 -13.38
CA ALA A 220 9.53 -3.93 -13.34
C ALA A 220 9.50 -3.14 -14.67
N ILE A 221 9.46 -3.84 -15.80
CA ILE A 221 9.31 -3.22 -17.12
C ILE A 221 7.98 -2.48 -17.21
N VAL A 222 6.88 -3.09 -16.77
CA VAL A 222 5.56 -2.46 -16.72
C VAL A 222 5.57 -1.22 -15.82
N LEU A 223 6.18 -1.31 -14.64
CA LEU A 223 6.30 -0.21 -13.67
C LEU A 223 7.02 1.01 -14.25
N VAL A 224 7.99 0.83 -15.15
CA VAL A 224 8.73 1.93 -15.78
C VAL A 224 8.05 2.41 -17.06
N ILE A 225 7.63 1.49 -17.93
CA ILE A 225 7.09 1.82 -19.25
C ILE A 225 5.71 2.47 -19.14
N VAL A 226 4.83 1.97 -18.27
CA VAL A 226 3.45 2.49 -18.18
C VAL A 226 3.43 3.97 -17.78
N PRO A 227 4.16 4.42 -16.73
CA PRO A 227 4.25 5.84 -16.40
C PRO A 227 4.85 6.66 -17.54
N ILE A 228 5.92 6.19 -18.21
CA ILE A 228 6.52 6.91 -19.34
C ILE A 228 5.53 7.08 -20.49
N ILE A 229 4.83 6.03 -20.89
CA ILE A 229 3.78 6.11 -21.92
C ILE A 229 2.69 7.08 -21.47
N PHE A 230 2.27 7.01 -20.20
CA PHE A 230 1.31 7.96 -19.66
C PHE A 230 1.85 9.39 -19.79
N THR A 231 3.05 9.70 -19.34
CA THR A 231 3.63 11.06 -19.44
C THR A 231 3.75 11.55 -20.89
N LEU A 232 4.08 10.67 -21.84
CA LEU A 232 4.25 11.02 -23.25
C LEU A 232 2.92 11.20 -24.01
N LEU A 233 1.86 10.51 -23.59
CA LEU A 233 0.55 10.66 -24.22
C LEU A 233 0.00 12.07 -23.93
N PRO A 234 -0.35 12.86 -24.95
CA PRO A 234 -0.88 14.21 -24.73
C PRO A 234 -2.16 14.12 -23.91
N ALA A 235 -2.28 15.01 -22.92
CA ALA A 235 -3.53 15.12 -22.18
C ALA A 235 -4.63 15.58 -23.13
N LYS A 236 -5.80 14.94 -23.01
CA LYS A 236 -6.99 15.34 -23.78
C LYS A 236 -7.85 16.34 -23.02
N ASN A 237 -7.61 16.49 -21.72
CA ASN A 237 -8.23 17.52 -20.92
C ASN A 237 -7.50 18.84 -21.14
N GLU A 238 -8.24 19.87 -21.51
CA GLU A 238 -7.70 21.21 -21.81
C GLU A 238 -7.13 21.90 -20.55
N ASP A 239 -7.63 21.52 -19.38
CA ASP A 239 -7.19 22.10 -18.10
C ASP A 239 -5.97 21.40 -17.51
N TYR A 240 -5.51 20.28 -18.09
CA TYR A 240 -4.43 19.46 -17.52
C TYR A 240 -3.07 20.17 -17.46
N TYR A 241 -2.81 21.07 -18.40
CA TYR A 241 -1.54 21.83 -18.47
C TYR A 241 -1.68 23.24 -17.91
N LYS A 242 -2.89 23.67 -17.54
CA LYS A 242 -3.07 24.99 -16.94
C LYS A 242 -2.48 24.94 -15.53
N PRO A 243 -1.69 25.95 -15.12
CA PRO A 243 -1.44 26.14 -13.70
C PRO A 243 -2.81 26.19 -13.01
N ILE A 244 -2.93 25.57 -11.84
CA ILE A 244 -4.09 25.81 -10.99
C ILE A 244 -4.06 27.31 -10.74
N GLU A 245 -4.94 28.06 -11.39
CA GLU A 245 -5.11 29.48 -11.08
C GLU A 245 -5.51 29.51 -9.61
N ASP A 246 -4.68 30.18 -8.81
CA ASP A 246 -5.03 30.62 -7.48
C ASP A 246 -6.24 31.53 -7.67
N ASP A 247 -7.44 30.96 -7.64
CA ASP A 247 -8.70 31.69 -7.47
C ASP A 247 -8.67 32.26 -6.05
N SER A 248 -7.75 33.21 -5.84
CA SER A 248 -7.67 34.06 -4.68
C SER A 248 -8.96 34.87 -4.63
N ILE A 249 -9.82 34.59 -3.64
CA ILE A 249 -10.40 35.51 -2.64
C ILE A 249 -11.21 34.71 -1.63
#